data_AF-A0AAN9GCJ2-F1
#
_entry.id   AF-A0AAN9GCJ2-F1
#
_cell.length_a   1.000
_cell.length_b   1.000
_cell.length_c   1.000
_cell.angle_alpha   90.00
_cell.angle_beta   90.00
_cell.angle_gamma   90.00
#
_symmetry.space_group_name_H-M   'P 1'
#
loop_
_entity.id
_entity.type
_entity.pdbx_description
1 polymer ?
#
loop_
_entity_poly.entity_id
_entity_poly.type
_entity_poly.pdbx_seq_one_letter_code
_entity_poly.pdbx_strand_id
1 'polypeptide(L)'
;MATRRCCCQASDPEACSGSLCHHQTKTEIPRNWKSAQVLFTDESRFCLEPADGRIRVWRRRGEHFAEGAVLERQRFDGSSVMVWGGISPRLRTPLYHVVGNLTGVRYQNEILQPLVVPALQAIGPRAILQDDNAPPHRSAAVNTRVNRMLWPANSPDLNPIEHMWDELCCRVQQHHPPPANLGQLLQWLQQEWNGVPRAFICNLIYSMRQRCVEYLAHNGGYTRY
;
A
#
# COMPACT_ATOMS: atom_id res chain seq x y z
N MET A 1 6.58 -13.50 11.67
CA MET A 1 7.19 -12.15 11.72
C MET A 1 8.11 -12.02 10.50
N ALA A 2 7.60 -11.47 9.41
CA ALA A 2 8.39 -11.27 8.21
C ALA A 2 9.07 -9.89 8.30
N THR A 3 10.31 -9.90 8.75
CA THR A 3 11.25 -8.78 8.59
C THR A 3 11.47 -8.58 7.09
N ARG A 4 11.13 -7.40 6.56
CA ARG A 4 11.50 -6.98 5.21
C ARG A 4 13.03 -7.00 5.12
N ARG A 5 13.60 -8.07 4.57
CA ARG A 5 15.02 -8.10 4.17
C ARG A 5 15.14 -7.39 2.84
N CYS A 6 16.02 -6.39 2.82
CA CYS A 6 16.59 -5.84 1.60
C CYS A 6 17.56 -6.91 1.05
N CYS A 7 17.24 -7.52 -0.09
CA CYS A 7 18.16 -8.38 -0.81
C CYS A 7 18.55 -7.72 -2.13
N CYS A 8 19.77 -7.17 -2.17
CA CYS A 8 20.52 -7.05 -3.40
C CYS A 8 21.40 -8.30 -3.54
N GLN A 9 21.24 -8.98 -4.67
CA GLN A 9 22.14 -9.93 -5.34
C GLN A 9 22.49 -11.26 -4.66
N ALA A 10 21.97 -12.35 -5.26
CA ALA A 10 22.77 -13.49 -5.69
C ALA A 10 22.08 -14.18 -6.88
N SER A 11 22.91 -14.55 -7.85
CA SER A 11 22.64 -15.16 -9.14
C SER A 11 22.07 -16.58 -9.04
N ASP A 12 21.10 -16.93 -9.88
CA ASP A 12 21.01 -18.21 -10.62
C ASP A 12 19.74 -18.22 -11.52
N PRO A 13 19.83 -18.33 -12.86
CA PRO A 13 18.68 -18.20 -13.76
C PRO A 13 17.96 -19.51 -14.14
N GLU A 14 18.29 -20.67 -13.55
CA GLU A 14 17.70 -21.95 -13.97
C GLU A 14 17.25 -22.83 -12.79
N ALA A 15 16.13 -22.50 -12.14
CA ALA A 15 15.38 -23.46 -11.32
C ALA A 15 13.99 -22.95 -10.93
N CYS A 16 13.04 -22.96 -11.87
CA CYS A 16 11.63 -23.33 -11.64
C CYS A 16 10.84 -23.14 -12.93
N SER A 17 11.07 -24.08 -13.86
CA SER A 17 10.23 -24.31 -15.01
C SER A 17 8.79 -24.66 -14.60
N GLY A 18 7.83 -23.87 -15.09
CA GLY A 18 6.53 -24.34 -15.55
C GLY A 18 5.58 -24.99 -14.54
N SER A 19 4.51 -24.27 -14.17
CA SER A 19 3.12 -24.80 -14.26
C SER A 19 2.04 -23.90 -13.66
N LEU A 20 2.36 -22.80 -12.97
CA LEU A 20 1.33 -22.05 -12.23
C LEU A 20 0.62 -20.93 -13.02
N CYS A 21 1.14 -20.49 -14.18
CA CYS A 21 0.55 -19.38 -14.93
C CYS A 21 -0.62 -19.78 -15.86
N HIS A 22 -0.89 -21.07 -16.07
CA HIS A 22 -1.99 -21.52 -16.95
C HIS A 22 -3.35 -21.67 -16.26
N HIS A 23 -3.42 -21.43 -14.93
CA HIS A 23 -4.68 -21.54 -14.17
C HIS A 23 -5.28 -20.19 -13.75
N GLN A 24 -4.75 -19.05 -14.21
CA GLN A 24 -5.48 -17.79 -14.13
C GLN A 24 -6.57 -17.75 -15.22
N THR A 25 -7.60 -18.56 -15.05
CA THR A 25 -8.82 -18.49 -15.85
C THR A 25 -9.47 -17.11 -15.59
N LYS A 26 -9.37 -16.21 -16.58
CA LYS A 26 -10.34 -15.21 -17.11
C LYS A 26 -11.43 -14.54 -16.23
N THR A 27 -11.59 -14.78 -14.94
CA THR A 27 -12.85 -14.47 -14.21
C THR A 27 -12.81 -13.37 -13.15
N GLU A 28 -11.66 -12.84 -12.73
CA GLU A 28 -11.65 -11.97 -11.52
C GLU A 28 -11.10 -10.55 -11.68
N ILE A 29 -10.47 -10.20 -12.79
CA ILE A 29 -10.08 -8.80 -13.04
C ILE A 29 -11.35 -8.02 -13.43
N PRO A 30 -11.76 -6.98 -12.67
CA PRO A 30 -12.89 -6.15 -13.04
C PRO A 30 -12.71 -5.59 -14.46
N ARG A 31 -13.63 -5.94 -15.37
CA ARG A 31 -13.62 -5.42 -16.76
C ARG A 31 -13.73 -3.89 -16.79
N ASN A 32 -14.33 -3.31 -15.76
CA ASN A 32 -14.45 -1.87 -15.58
C ASN A 32 -14.17 -1.45 -14.13
N TRP A 33 -12.97 -0.91 -13.91
CA TRP A 33 -12.54 -0.36 -12.62
C TRP A 33 -13.33 0.89 -12.19
N LYS A 34 -14.00 1.59 -13.11
CA LYS A 34 -14.89 2.71 -12.76
C LYS A 34 -16.13 2.27 -11.99
N SER A 35 -16.60 1.04 -12.24
CA SER A 35 -17.73 0.41 -11.56
C SER A 35 -17.30 -0.63 -10.52
N ALA A 36 -16.00 -0.85 -10.36
CA ALA A 36 -15.47 -1.83 -9.43
C ALA A 36 -15.73 -1.38 -7.99
N GLN A 37 -16.42 -2.24 -7.24
CA GLN A 37 -16.74 -2.03 -5.83
C GLN A 37 -15.60 -2.60 -4.97
N VAL A 38 -14.36 -2.18 -5.22
CA VAL A 38 -13.18 -2.71 -4.53
C VAL A 38 -12.71 -1.71 -3.48
N LEU A 39 -12.48 -2.20 -2.26
CA LEU A 39 -11.77 -1.48 -1.21
C LEU A 39 -10.34 -1.99 -1.16
N PHE A 40 -9.39 -1.19 -1.62
CA PHE A 40 -7.96 -1.48 -1.51
C PHE A 40 -7.49 -1.06 -0.14
N THR A 41 -6.75 -1.92 0.55
CA THR A 41 -6.30 -1.70 1.93
C THR A 41 -4.85 -2.14 2.10
N ASP A 42 -4.15 -1.49 3.02
CA ASP A 42 -2.76 -1.80 3.33
C ASP A 42 -2.32 -1.10 4.64
N GLU A 43 -1.17 -1.53 5.16
CA GLU A 43 -0.45 -0.89 6.25
C GLU A 43 0.85 -0.22 5.78
N SER A 44 1.10 1.02 6.18
CA SER A 44 2.35 1.74 5.88
C SER A 44 3.01 2.37 7.11
N ARG A 45 4.31 2.63 7.02
CA ARG A 45 5.12 3.20 8.10
C ARG A 45 5.68 4.56 7.69
N PHE A 46 5.46 5.57 8.53
CA PHE A 46 5.97 6.93 8.38
C PHE A 46 6.97 7.26 9.49
N CYS A 47 8.08 7.90 9.16
CA CYS A 47 9.13 8.24 10.12
C CYS A 47 9.10 9.73 10.46
N LEU A 48 9.44 10.08 11.70
CA LEU A 48 9.49 11.47 12.18
C LEU A 48 10.63 12.24 11.52
N GLU A 49 11.83 11.66 11.56
CA GLU A 49 12.93 12.07 10.73
C GLU A 49 12.94 11.18 9.49
N PRO A 50 13.05 11.72 8.26
CA PRO A 50 13.37 10.90 7.11
C PRO A 50 14.70 10.23 7.43
N ALA A 51 14.71 8.91 7.60
CA ALA A 51 15.90 8.10 7.93
C ALA A 51 17.01 8.15 6.86
N ASP A 52 16.96 9.12 5.96
CA ASP A 52 17.78 9.21 4.77
C ASP A 52 18.45 10.58 4.57
N GLY A 53 18.02 11.68 5.23
CA GLY A 53 18.47 13.03 4.81
C GLY A 53 18.28 13.32 3.30
N ARG A 54 17.60 12.41 2.59
CA ARG A 54 17.28 12.49 1.17
C ARG A 54 16.05 13.33 1.08
N ILE A 55 16.24 14.60 0.77
CA ILE A 55 15.24 15.35 0.01
C ILE A 55 14.98 14.52 -1.25
N ARG A 56 13.82 13.87 -1.36
CA ARG A 56 13.40 13.23 -2.59
C ARG A 56 13.01 14.33 -3.57
N VAL A 57 14.00 14.78 -4.35
CA VAL A 57 13.80 15.71 -5.46
C VAL A 57 13.19 14.95 -6.62
N TRP A 58 12.03 15.38 -7.12
CA TRP A 58 11.50 14.91 -8.40
C TRP A 58 12.45 15.34 -9.53
N ARG A 59 13.08 14.38 -10.24
CA ARG A 59 13.93 14.66 -11.40
C ARG A 59 13.31 14.14 -12.68
N ARG A 60 13.36 14.96 -13.73
CA ARG A 60 13.03 14.56 -15.10
C ARG A 60 14.17 13.69 -15.66
N ARG A 61 13.84 12.83 -16.64
CA ARG A 61 14.75 11.87 -17.28
C ARG A 61 16.01 12.57 -17.83
N GLY A 62 17.21 12.19 -17.38
CA GLY A 62 18.49 12.61 -18.00
C GLY A 62 19.68 12.96 -17.09
N GLU A 63 19.51 13.17 -15.79
CA GLU A 63 20.59 13.69 -14.91
C GLU A 63 21.12 12.64 -13.92
N HIS A 64 21.71 11.57 -14.46
CA HIS A 64 22.11 10.39 -13.68
C HIS A 64 23.44 10.50 -12.93
N PHE A 65 24.23 11.57 -13.11
CA PHE A 65 25.56 11.68 -12.50
C PHE A 65 25.86 13.11 -12.03
N ALA A 66 25.68 13.37 -10.74
CA ALA A 66 26.33 14.45 -10.04
C ALA A 66 26.95 13.89 -8.76
N GLU A 67 28.24 14.17 -8.54
CA GLU A 67 29.08 13.66 -7.47
C GLU A 67 28.70 14.22 -6.09
N GLY A 68 28.89 13.40 -5.04
CA GLY A 68 28.60 13.73 -3.63
C GLY A 68 27.97 12.58 -2.82
N ALA A 69 27.72 11.43 -3.45
CA ALA A 69 26.90 10.36 -2.89
C ALA A 69 27.71 9.27 -2.15
N VAL A 70 28.33 9.57 -1.01
CA VAL A 70 28.53 8.57 0.05
C VAL A 70 28.51 9.27 1.41
N LEU A 71 27.46 9.04 2.21
CA LEU A 71 27.47 9.28 3.65
C LEU A 71 26.80 8.12 4.39
N GLU A 72 27.31 7.89 5.59
CA GLU A 72 27.29 6.65 6.37
C GLU A 72 25.90 6.30 6.94
N ARG A 73 25.60 5.00 7.07
CA ARG A 73 24.36 4.47 7.66
C ARG A 73 24.33 4.67 9.18
N GLN A 74 23.45 5.53 9.69
CA GLN A 74 23.05 5.50 11.10
C GLN A 74 21.87 4.54 11.32
N ARG A 75 21.85 3.88 12.48
CA ARG A 75 20.84 2.88 12.86
C ARG A 75 19.55 3.55 13.35
N PHE A 76 18.42 3.00 12.91
CA PHE A 76 17.03 3.36 13.23
C PHE A 76 16.76 3.37 14.74
N ASP A 77 16.19 4.45 15.29
CA ASP A 77 15.99 4.69 16.73
C ASP A 77 14.54 4.45 17.23
N GLY A 78 13.60 4.10 16.33
CA GLY A 78 12.19 3.82 16.69
C GLY A 78 11.22 4.99 16.50
N SER A 79 11.63 6.09 15.87
CA SER A 79 10.80 7.27 15.62
C SER A 79 9.86 7.10 14.41
N SER A 80 8.93 6.14 14.45
CA SER A 80 7.98 5.90 13.35
C SER A 80 6.55 5.59 13.80
N VAL A 81 5.57 6.00 12.99
CA VAL A 81 4.14 5.72 13.11
C VAL A 81 3.76 4.67 12.07
N MET A 82 3.09 3.59 12.49
CA MET A 82 2.50 2.62 11.59
C MET A 82 1.01 2.93 11.43
N VAL A 83 0.50 3.00 10.20
CA VAL A 83 -0.91 3.30 9.91
C VAL A 83 -1.53 2.24 9.02
N TRP A 84 -2.84 2.08 9.12
CA TRP A 84 -3.67 1.30 8.20
C TRP A 84 -4.71 2.21 7.55
N GLY A 85 -4.98 2.00 6.27
CA GLY A 85 -6.05 2.71 5.58
C GLY A 85 -6.63 1.92 4.42
N GLY A 86 -7.77 2.41 3.92
CA GLY A 86 -8.44 1.85 2.77
C GLY A 86 -9.00 2.91 1.83
N ILE A 87 -8.89 2.67 0.53
CA ILE A 87 -9.39 3.54 -0.53
C ILE A 87 -10.29 2.80 -1.53
N SER A 88 -11.32 3.51 -2.00
CA SER A 88 -12.18 3.12 -3.11
C SER A 88 -12.61 4.38 -3.87
N PRO A 89 -13.21 4.28 -5.07
CA PRO A 89 -13.70 5.47 -5.78
C PRO A 89 -14.87 6.17 -5.06
N ARG A 90 -15.52 5.49 -4.11
CA ARG A 90 -16.72 5.97 -3.41
C ARG A 90 -16.41 6.50 -2.02
N LEU A 91 -15.42 5.90 -1.36
CA LEU A 91 -15.06 6.22 0.02
C LEU A 91 -13.56 6.04 0.25
N ARG A 92 -13.12 6.64 1.35
CA ARG A 92 -11.84 6.39 1.99
C ARG A 92 -12.13 6.12 3.47
N THR A 93 -11.47 5.14 4.07
CA THR A 93 -11.64 4.84 5.50
C THR A 93 -10.99 5.94 6.34
N PRO A 94 -11.28 6.02 7.65
CA PRO A 94 -10.37 6.70 8.58
C PRO A 94 -8.96 6.09 8.49
N LEU A 95 -7.94 6.91 8.74
CA LEU A 95 -6.56 6.42 8.87
C LEU A 95 -6.35 5.94 10.30
N TYR A 96 -6.12 4.64 10.45
CA TYR A 96 -6.01 3.98 11.74
C TYR A 96 -4.55 3.90 12.19
N HIS A 97 -4.25 4.31 13.42
CA HIS A 97 -2.91 4.20 14.00
C HIS A 97 -2.69 2.80 14.58
N VAL A 98 -1.77 2.04 13.99
CA VAL A 98 -1.42 0.70 14.43
C VAL A 98 -0.36 0.80 15.53
N VAL A 99 -0.80 0.67 16.79
CA VAL A 99 0.10 0.64 17.95
C VAL A 99 0.61 -0.78 18.17
N GLY A 100 1.93 -0.99 18.14
CA GLY A 100 2.54 -2.30 18.39
C GLY A 100 2.31 -3.32 17.29
N ASN A 101 2.35 -4.62 17.63
CA ASN A 101 2.22 -5.69 16.66
C ASN A 101 0.74 -5.98 16.31
N LEU A 102 0.41 -5.97 15.02
CA LEU A 102 -0.93 -6.24 14.52
C LEU A 102 -1.14 -7.76 14.36
N THR A 103 -1.70 -8.40 15.38
CA THR A 103 -2.07 -9.83 15.31
C THR A 103 -3.37 -10.02 14.55
N GLY A 104 -3.69 -11.25 14.14
CA GLY A 104 -4.95 -11.53 13.45
C GLY A 104 -6.21 -11.21 14.26
N VAL A 105 -6.17 -11.42 15.59
CA VAL A 105 -7.27 -11.05 16.50
C VAL A 105 -7.44 -9.53 16.56
N ARG A 106 -6.34 -8.78 16.62
CA ARG A 106 -6.37 -7.32 16.58
C ARG A 106 -6.85 -6.81 15.24
N TYR A 107 -6.35 -7.37 14.14
CA TYR A 107 -6.84 -7.04 12.79
C TYR A 107 -8.36 -7.25 12.69
N GLN A 108 -8.88 -8.36 13.20
CA GLN A 108 -10.31 -8.64 13.24
C GLN A 108 -11.10 -7.57 14.03
N ASN A 109 -10.67 -7.25 15.25
CA ASN A 109 -11.43 -6.44 16.19
C ASN A 109 -11.24 -4.92 16.03
N GLU A 110 -10.04 -4.49 15.63
CA GLU A 110 -9.64 -3.08 15.53
C GLU A 110 -9.77 -2.53 14.11
N ILE A 111 -9.72 -3.38 13.09
CA ILE A 111 -9.73 -2.96 11.68
C ILE A 111 -10.92 -3.58 10.92
N LEU A 112 -11.04 -4.91 10.89
CA LEU A 112 -12.01 -5.57 10.02
C LEU A 112 -13.46 -5.25 10.41
N GLN A 113 -13.83 -5.49 11.67
CA GLN A 113 -15.20 -5.22 12.15
C GLN A 113 -15.55 -3.72 12.18
N PRO A 114 -14.73 -2.82 12.75
CA PRO A 114 -15.13 -1.42 12.90
C PRO A 114 -14.90 -0.58 11.65
N LEU A 115 -13.94 -0.91 10.79
CA LEU A 115 -13.57 -0.07 9.63
C LEU A 115 -13.96 -0.72 8.30
N VAL A 116 -13.58 -1.97 8.08
CA VAL A 116 -13.75 -2.63 6.77
C VAL A 116 -15.20 -3.03 6.50
N VAL A 117 -15.87 -3.70 7.45
CA VAL A 117 -17.25 -4.17 7.24
C VAL A 117 -18.21 -3.01 6.94
N PRO A 118 -18.22 -1.89 7.70
CA PRO A 118 -19.06 -0.74 7.36
C PRO A 118 -18.67 -0.10 6.03
N ALA A 119 -17.37 -0.03 5.72
CA ALA A 119 -16.90 0.51 4.45
C ALA A 119 -17.42 -0.32 3.26
N LEU A 120 -17.33 -1.64 3.30
CA LEU A 120 -17.84 -2.51 2.24
C LEU A 120 -19.36 -2.36 2.07
N GLN A 121 -20.11 -2.29 3.18
CA GLN A 121 -21.55 -2.04 3.15
C GLN A 121 -21.90 -0.70 2.48
N ALA A 122 -21.12 0.35 2.76
CA ALA A 122 -21.29 1.67 2.15
C ALA A 122 -20.89 1.71 0.66
N ILE A 123 -19.89 0.93 0.23
CA ILE A 123 -19.51 0.83 -1.18
C ILE A 123 -20.61 0.17 -2.00
N GLY A 124 -21.13 -0.96 -1.50
CA GLY A 124 -22.26 -1.67 -2.09
C GLY A 124 -22.30 -3.18 -1.79
N PRO A 125 -23.39 -3.84 -2.18
CA PRO A 125 -23.64 -5.25 -1.83
C PRO A 125 -22.69 -6.25 -2.52
N ARG A 126 -21.97 -5.81 -3.57
CA ARG A 126 -20.95 -6.62 -4.26
C ARG A 126 -19.54 -6.14 -3.96
N ALA A 127 -19.36 -5.41 -2.86
CA ALA A 127 -18.06 -4.90 -2.51
C ALA A 127 -17.09 -6.02 -2.16
N ILE A 128 -15.84 -5.86 -2.58
CA ILE A 128 -14.75 -6.82 -2.41
C ILE A 128 -13.62 -6.10 -1.68
N LEU A 129 -13.08 -6.74 -0.65
CA LEU A 129 -11.86 -6.30 0.01
C LEU A 129 -10.63 -6.78 -0.77
N GLN A 130 -9.68 -5.89 -1.01
CA GLN A 130 -8.32 -6.24 -1.43
C GLN A 130 -7.35 -5.94 -0.28
N ASP A 131 -6.52 -6.93 0.06
CA ASP A 131 -5.39 -6.86 0.99
C ASP A 131 -4.22 -7.72 0.45
N ASP A 132 -3.06 -7.73 1.11
CA ASP A 132 -1.81 -8.34 0.62
C ASP A 132 -1.62 -9.82 1.02
N ASN A 133 -2.64 -10.47 1.59
CA ASN A 133 -2.57 -11.80 2.19
C ASN A 133 -1.58 -11.93 3.38
N ALA A 134 -1.20 -10.85 4.08
CA ALA A 134 -0.32 -10.96 5.23
C ALA A 134 -0.85 -11.95 6.29
N PRO A 135 0.04 -12.61 7.08
CA PRO A 135 -0.38 -13.62 8.05
C PRO A 135 -1.50 -13.18 9.02
N PRO A 136 -1.53 -11.93 9.53
CA PRO A 136 -2.66 -11.45 10.33
C PRO A 136 -4.00 -11.49 9.57
N HIS A 137 -4.01 -11.12 8.29
CA HIS A 137 -5.21 -11.05 7.45
C HIS A 137 -5.75 -12.43 7.07
N ARG A 138 -4.92 -13.47 7.17
CA ARG A 138 -5.26 -14.88 6.86
C ARG A 138 -5.33 -15.77 8.09
N SER A 139 -5.27 -15.20 9.30
CA SER A 139 -5.37 -15.99 10.52
C SER A 139 -6.78 -16.59 10.70
N ALA A 140 -6.88 -17.70 11.42
CA ALA A 140 -8.16 -18.36 11.71
C ALA A 140 -9.15 -17.48 12.51
N ALA A 141 -8.66 -16.45 13.21
CA ALA A 141 -9.47 -15.50 13.96
C ALA A 141 -10.17 -14.46 13.06
N VAL A 142 -9.74 -14.31 11.81
CA VAL A 142 -10.29 -13.33 10.88
C VAL A 142 -11.54 -13.87 10.19
N ASN A 143 -12.62 -13.11 10.27
CA ASN A 143 -13.93 -13.48 9.76
C ASN A 143 -13.88 -13.69 8.23
N THR A 144 -14.30 -14.87 7.81
CA THR A 144 -14.33 -15.34 6.41
C THR A 144 -15.54 -14.83 5.62
N ARG A 145 -16.50 -14.14 6.27
CA ARG A 145 -17.73 -13.64 5.61
C ARG A 145 -17.50 -12.40 4.73
N VAL A 146 -16.31 -11.80 4.78
CA VAL A 146 -15.94 -10.71 3.87
C VAL A 146 -15.45 -11.29 2.55
N ASN A 147 -16.06 -10.86 1.44
CA ASN A 147 -15.60 -11.24 0.11
C ASN A 147 -14.24 -10.59 -0.16
N ARG A 148 -13.23 -11.40 -0.53
CA ARG A 148 -11.86 -10.95 -0.76
C ARG A 148 -11.43 -11.23 -2.19
N MET A 149 -10.70 -10.30 -2.77
CA MET A 149 -10.10 -10.46 -4.08
C MET A 149 -8.96 -11.48 -4.00
N LEU A 150 -8.87 -12.39 -4.97
CA LEU A 150 -7.65 -13.18 -5.13
C LEU A 150 -6.51 -12.24 -5.53
N TRP A 151 -5.49 -12.17 -4.69
CA TRP A 151 -4.36 -11.28 -4.89
C TRP A 151 -3.06 -12.08 -4.97
N PRO A 152 -2.22 -11.86 -6.00
CA PRO A 152 -0.92 -12.49 -6.07
C PRO A 152 -0.03 -12.02 -4.91
N ALA A 153 0.70 -12.95 -4.29
CA ALA A 153 1.68 -12.61 -3.27
C ALA A 153 2.77 -11.70 -3.85
N ASN A 154 3.32 -10.79 -3.04
CA ASN A 154 4.41 -9.89 -3.41
C ASN A 154 4.14 -9.01 -4.65
N SER A 155 2.92 -8.50 -4.81
CA SER A 155 2.57 -7.59 -5.91
C SER A 155 2.17 -6.18 -5.40
N PRO A 156 3.09 -5.43 -4.76
CA PRO A 156 2.82 -4.09 -4.27
C PRO A 156 2.50 -3.12 -5.42
N ASP A 157 3.15 -3.26 -6.58
CA ASP A 157 2.94 -2.42 -7.78
C ASP A 157 1.47 -2.42 -8.25
N LEU A 158 0.74 -3.48 -7.94
CA LEU A 158 -0.68 -3.61 -8.27
C LEU A 158 -1.59 -2.92 -7.25
N ASN A 159 -1.13 -2.61 -6.04
CA ASN A 159 -1.97 -1.99 -5.01
C ASN A 159 -1.96 -0.46 -5.14
N PRO A 160 -3.05 0.18 -5.60
CA PRO A 160 -3.09 1.62 -5.84
C PRO A 160 -2.95 2.45 -4.55
N ILE A 161 -3.11 1.84 -3.37
CA ILE A 161 -2.91 2.52 -2.10
C ILE A 161 -1.44 2.84 -1.82
N GLU A 162 -0.49 2.15 -2.46
CA GLU A 162 0.94 2.48 -2.34
C GLU A 162 1.21 3.91 -2.84
N HIS A 163 0.57 4.30 -3.95
CA HIS A 163 0.67 5.68 -4.45
C HIS A 163 -0.07 6.70 -3.58
N MET A 164 -1.08 6.24 -2.84
CA MET A 164 -1.74 7.07 -1.83
C MET A 164 -0.80 7.31 -0.64
N TRP A 165 0.03 6.34 -0.26
CA TRP A 165 1.07 6.54 0.76
C TRP A 165 2.14 7.52 0.32
N ASP A 166 2.57 7.46 -0.94
CA ASP A 166 3.53 8.42 -1.50
C ASP A 166 2.99 9.85 -1.52
N GLU A 167 1.74 10.04 -1.98
CA GLU A 167 1.06 11.35 -1.95
C GLU A 167 0.94 11.87 -0.51
N LEU A 168 0.57 11.00 0.43
CA LEU A 168 0.46 11.36 1.83
C LEU A 168 1.82 11.79 2.41
N CYS A 169 2.90 11.08 2.06
CA CYS A 169 4.26 11.44 2.46
C CYS A 169 4.66 12.80 1.90
N CYS A 170 4.40 13.05 0.60
CA CYS A 170 4.70 14.32 -0.05
C CYS A 170 3.98 15.49 0.62
N ARG A 171 2.70 15.33 0.95
CA ARG A 171 1.92 16.36 1.65
C ARG A 171 2.47 16.68 3.02
N VAL A 172 2.75 15.66 3.84
CA VAL A 172 3.33 15.86 5.17
C VAL A 172 4.69 16.56 5.09
N GLN A 173 5.52 16.25 4.09
CA GLN A 173 6.81 16.91 3.88
C GLN A 173 6.70 18.39 3.46
N GLN A 174 5.55 18.84 2.95
CA GLN A 174 5.31 20.24 2.58
C GLN A 174 4.94 21.12 3.79
N HIS A 175 4.69 20.53 4.96
CA HIS A 175 4.43 21.29 6.18
C HIS A 175 5.71 21.96 6.68
N HIS A 176 5.60 23.23 7.07
CA HIS A 176 6.68 24.02 7.65
C HIS A 176 6.21 24.71 8.94
N PRO A 177 6.87 24.48 10.09
CA PRO A 177 8.01 23.58 10.32
C PRO A 177 7.64 22.09 10.11
N PRO A 178 8.60 21.15 10.04
CA PRO A 178 8.33 19.71 10.04
C PRO A 178 7.69 19.25 11.38
N PRO A 179 7.11 18.03 11.45
CA PRO A 179 6.49 17.56 12.68
C PRO A 179 7.54 17.35 13.77
N ALA A 180 7.30 17.90 14.95
CA ALA A 180 8.23 17.90 16.08
C ALA A 180 8.22 16.60 16.89
N ASN A 181 7.15 15.80 16.78
CA ASN A 181 7.01 14.51 17.49
C ASN A 181 6.03 13.58 16.75
N LEU A 182 5.99 12.31 17.18
CA LEU A 182 5.13 11.28 16.57
C LEU A 182 3.63 11.60 16.67
N GLY A 183 3.19 12.28 17.74
CA GLY A 183 1.80 12.71 17.88
C GLY A 183 1.41 13.73 16.81
N GLN A 184 2.27 14.73 16.59
CA GLN A 184 2.08 15.72 15.53
C GLN A 184 2.14 15.09 14.13
N LEU A 185 3.08 14.17 13.90
CA LEU A 185 3.17 13.41 12.65
C LEU A 185 1.86 12.64 12.39
N LEU A 186 1.34 11.90 13.37
CA LEU A 186 0.10 11.16 13.22
C LEU A 186 -1.09 12.10 12.92
N GLN A 187 -1.16 13.24 13.62
CA GLN A 187 -2.21 14.23 13.39
C GLN A 187 -2.17 14.76 11.95
N TRP A 188 -0.99 15.10 11.43
CA TRP A 188 -0.84 15.57 10.06
C TRP A 188 -1.13 14.48 9.04
N LEU A 189 -0.71 13.24 9.28
CA LEU A 189 -1.08 12.10 8.44
C LEU A 189 -2.60 11.94 8.36
N GLN A 190 -3.31 12.06 9.49
CA GLN A 190 -4.78 11.97 9.49
C GLN A 190 -5.44 13.16 8.77
N GLN A 191 -4.92 14.38 8.97
CA GLN A 191 -5.42 15.58 8.30
C GLN A 191 -5.21 15.52 6.79
N GLU A 192 -4.00 15.20 6.35
CA GLU A 192 -3.65 15.11 4.93
C GLU A 192 -4.33 13.94 4.25
N TRP A 193 -4.41 12.78 4.92
CA TRP A 193 -5.20 11.65 4.46
C TRP A 193 -6.62 12.11 4.18
N ASN A 194 -7.23 12.87 5.09
CA ASN A 194 -8.57 13.40 4.92
C ASN A 194 -8.67 14.47 3.81
N GLY A 195 -7.60 15.25 3.62
CA GLY A 195 -7.49 16.31 2.62
C GLY A 195 -7.19 15.83 1.20
N VAL A 196 -6.86 14.55 0.97
CA VAL A 196 -6.63 14.05 -0.40
C VAL A 196 -7.92 14.15 -1.21
N PRO A 197 -7.91 14.86 -2.36
CA PRO A 197 -9.10 14.99 -3.21
C PRO A 197 -9.58 13.63 -3.72
N ARG A 198 -10.90 13.42 -3.71
CA ARG A 198 -11.51 12.21 -4.25
C ARG A 198 -11.12 11.95 -5.71
N ALA A 199 -10.95 13.00 -6.52
CA ALA A 199 -10.53 12.88 -7.91
C ALA A 199 -9.16 12.17 -8.04
N PHE A 200 -8.22 12.44 -7.13
CA PHE A 200 -6.93 11.77 -7.09
C PHE A 200 -7.10 10.26 -6.84
N ILE A 201 -7.90 9.89 -5.83
CA ILE A 201 -8.20 8.48 -5.50
C ILE A 201 -8.88 7.77 -6.69
N CYS A 202 -9.86 8.41 -7.33
CA CYS A 202 -10.51 7.88 -8.51
C CYS A 202 -9.51 7.64 -9.65
N ASN A 203 -8.61 8.59 -9.92
CA ASN A 203 -7.60 8.45 -10.97
C ASN A 203 -6.64 7.28 -10.70
N LEU A 204 -6.19 7.12 -9.44
CA LEU A 204 -5.38 5.98 -9.04
C LEU A 204 -6.09 4.66 -9.33
N ILE A 205 -7.35 4.53 -8.91
CA ILE A 205 -8.10 3.28 -9.08
C ILE A 205 -8.47 3.03 -10.55
N TYR A 206 -8.75 4.08 -11.33
CA TYR A 206 -9.06 3.92 -12.76
C TYR A 206 -7.83 3.53 -13.57
N SER A 207 -6.62 3.82 -13.07
CA SER A 207 -5.36 3.37 -13.68
C SER A 207 -5.13 1.86 -13.55
N MET A 208 -5.88 1.15 -12.68
CA MET A 208 -5.70 -0.28 -12.41
C MET A 208 -5.76 -1.16 -13.66
N ARG A 209 -6.61 -0.81 -14.65
CA ARG A 209 -6.65 -1.54 -15.92
C ARG A 209 -5.27 -1.57 -16.58
N GLN A 210 -4.61 -0.42 -16.62
CA GLN A 210 -3.32 -0.25 -17.26
C GLN A 210 -2.22 -0.95 -16.47
N ARG A 211 -2.25 -0.87 -15.13
CA ARG A 211 -1.32 -1.60 -14.25
C ARG A 211 -1.39 -3.11 -14.45
N CYS A 212 -2.60 -3.68 -14.48
CA CYS A 212 -2.78 -5.11 -14.72
C CYS A 212 -2.29 -5.54 -16.11
N VAL A 213 -2.54 -4.73 -17.15
CA VAL A 213 -2.05 -5.01 -18.51
C VAL A 213 -0.52 -5.00 -18.54
N GLU A 214 0.12 -4.05 -17.87
CA GLU A 214 1.58 -3.97 -17.81
C GLU A 214 2.18 -5.12 -16.99
N TYR A 215 1.60 -5.48 -15.85
CA TYR A 215 2.03 -6.63 -15.06
C TYR A 215 1.96 -7.94 -15.84
N LEU A 216 0.88 -8.17 -16.59
CA LEU A 216 0.75 -9.34 -17.46
C LEU A 216 1.78 -9.30 -18.61
N ALA A 217 2.02 -8.13 -19.20
CA ALA A 217 3.02 -7.97 -20.26
C ALA A 217 4.46 -8.26 -19.79
N HIS A 218 4.75 -8.00 -18.51
CA HIS A 218 6.05 -8.28 -17.90
C HIS A 218 6.11 -9.65 -17.21
N ASN A 219 5.15 -10.55 -17.47
CA ASN A 219 5.07 -11.89 -16.88
C ASN A 219 5.19 -11.90 -15.33
N GLY A 220 4.59 -10.88 -14.69
CA GLY A 220 4.65 -10.68 -13.24
C GLY A 220 5.91 -9.97 -12.71
N GLY A 221 6.73 -9.42 -13.60
CA GLY A 221 7.83 -8.51 -13.24
C GLY A 221 7.37 -7.10 -12.85
N TYR A 222 8.33 -6.27 -12.43
CA TYR A 222 8.10 -4.89 -12.01
C TYR A 222 7.40 -4.05 -13.08
N THR A 223 6.43 -3.23 -12.65
CA THR A 223 5.77 -2.27 -13.54
C THR A 223 6.35 -0.86 -13.34
N ARG A 224 6.00 0.09 -14.22
CA ARG A 224 6.43 1.49 -14.06
C ARG A 224 5.70 2.23 -12.93
N TYR A 225 4.76 1.56 -12.27
CA TYR A 225 3.90 2.09 -11.22
C TYR A 225 4.43 1.61 -9.88
#